data_AF-A0A1Y4CPJ2-F1
#
_entry.id   AF-A0A1Y4CPJ2-F1
#
_cell.length_a   1.000
_cell.length_b   1.000
_cell.length_c   1.000
_cell.angle_alpha   90.00
_cell.angle_beta   90.00
_cell.angle_gamma   90.00
#
_symmetry.space_group_name_H-M   'P 1'
#
loop_
_entity.id
_entity.type
_entity.pdbx_description
1 polymer ?
#
loop_
_entity_poly.entity_id
_entity_poly.type
_entity_poly.pdbx_seq_one_letter_code
_entity_poly.pdbx_strand_id
1 'polypeptide(L)'
;MKKVALIAMGLALACLATGCTDPKVTEVTEAINAIGEVTIDSEDEIASANDAYASLTDEQKKNVENYGLLEEANEALSQIAYEELTKALEVTEELRSNYYAQYYDMKDLDRASEAAQSAIDGSREDEYIDALDTLLGENEAFESFLDSKEAASYSRQTNSGEYPFALEESALPDEWSFEPVTMQTSSHPTWVISSRDATDLPPYVNFFIDGSSRNYTYEIVNVPTTEITVVGENGTPQSALVNTQVNFTADFDQSVNQDPNKELNERPAYLFVSRENYIILALQNYDGEDWYVPYLSYS
;
A
#
# COMPACT_ATOMS: atom_id res chain seq x y z
N MET A 1 -6.25 -5.02 9.77
CA MET A 1 -7.64 -5.30 10.24
C MET A 1 -7.99 -6.73 9.84
N LYS A 2 -7.93 -7.70 10.77
CA LYS A 2 -8.25 -9.11 10.51
C LYS A 2 -9.72 -9.21 10.05
N LYS A 3 -9.95 -9.61 8.79
CA LYS A 3 -11.29 -9.89 8.26
C LYS A 3 -11.53 -11.38 8.46
N VAL A 4 -12.40 -11.71 9.41
CA VAL A 4 -12.79 -13.09 9.75
C VAL A 4 -13.62 -13.67 8.60
N ALA A 5 -13.15 -14.77 8.01
CA ALA A 5 -13.97 -15.63 7.15
C ALA A 5 -14.78 -16.60 8.04
N LEU A 6 -16.11 -16.59 7.90
CA LEU A 6 -17.03 -17.41 8.71
C LEU A 6 -17.49 -18.65 7.92
N ILE A 7 -17.33 -19.84 8.50
CA ILE A 7 -18.03 -21.06 8.07
C ILE A 7 -18.85 -21.57 9.27
N ALA A 8 -20.18 -21.46 9.16
CA ALA A 8 -21.09 -21.90 10.22
C ALA A 8 -21.36 -23.41 10.14
N MET A 9 -20.85 -24.19 11.09
CA MET A 9 -21.26 -25.58 11.29
C MET A 9 -22.60 -25.64 12.04
N GLY A 10 -23.52 -26.46 11.53
CA GLY A 10 -24.87 -26.59 12.07
C GLY A 10 -24.88 -27.26 13.44
N LEU A 11 -25.46 -26.60 14.45
CA LEU A 11 -25.76 -27.19 15.76
C LEU A 11 -26.72 -28.39 15.61
N ALA A 12 -26.19 -29.60 15.65
CA ALA A 12 -26.99 -30.81 15.86
C ALA A 12 -27.00 -31.18 17.35
N LEU A 13 -27.97 -30.63 18.09
CA LEU A 13 -28.20 -30.98 19.49
C LEU A 13 -28.88 -32.37 19.58
N ALA A 14 -28.08 -33.43 19.64
CA ALA A 14 -28.59 -34.78 19.90
C ALA A 14 -28.72 -35.03 21.41
N CYS A 15 -29.94 -35.33 21.85
CA CYS A 15 -30.30 -35.52 23.25
C CYS A 15 -30.59 -37.01 23.53
N LEU A 16 -30.08 -37.51 24.68
CA LEU A 16 -30.51 -38.67 25.49
C LEU A 16 -29.96 -40.07 25.19
N ALA A 17 -29.25 -40.66 26.17
CA ALA A 17 -29.67 -41.91 26.84
C ALA A 17 -28.81 -42.22 28.10
N THR A 18 -29.49 -42.52 29.21
CA THR A 18 -28.92 -42.91 30.51
C THR A 18 -28.37 -44.35 30.48
N GLY A 19 -27.07 -44.48 30.28
CA GLY A 19 -26.23 -45.60 30.74
C GLY A 19 -25.03 -45.01 31.48
N CYS A 20 -24.29 -45.78 32.29
CA CYS A 20 -23.03 -45.29 32.88
C CYS A 20 -22.01 -45.05 31.75
N THR A 21 -22.06 -43.89 31.11
CA THR A 21 -21.08 -43.46 30.11
C THR A 21 -19.74 -43.25 30.82
N ASP A 22 -18.67 -43.79 30.23
CA ASP A 22 -17.33 -43.62 30.76
C ASP A 22 -17.02 -42.12 30.90
N PRO A 23 -16.58 -41.63 32.08
CA PRO A 23 -16.30 -40.21 32.29
C PRO A 23 -15.38 -39.59 31.22
N LYS A 24 -14.42 -40.36 30.69
CA LYS A 24 -13.52 -39.90 29.62
C LYS A 24 -14.24 -39.71 28.28
N VAL A 25 -15.22 -40.56 27.99
CA VAL A 25 -16.05 -40.43 26.79
C VAL A 25 -16.93 -39.19 26.89
N THR A 26 -17.51 -38.95 28.07
CA THR A 26 -18.30 -37.75 28.35
C THR A 26 -17.46 -36.49 28.18
N GLU A 27 -16.24 -36.46 28.76
CA GLU A 27 -15.33 -35.32 28.67
C GLU A 27 -14.96 -34.98 27.21
N VAL A 28 -14.60 -35.98 26.41
CA VAL A 28 -14.30 -35.79 24.97
C VAL A 28 -15.54 -35.33 24.20
N THR A 29 -16.71 -35.91 24.48
CA THR A 29 -17.98 -35.50 23.84
C THR A 29 -18.29 -34.03 24.13
N GLU A 30 -18.10 -33.60 25.39
CA GLU A 30 -18.30 -32.21 25.80
C GLU A 30 -17.28 -31.27 25.15
N ALA A 31 -16.00 -31.67 25.06
CA ALA A 31 -14.96 -30.89 24.37
C ALA A 31 -15.28 -30.66 22.89
N ILE A 32 -15.70 -31.71 22.17
CA ILE A 32 -16.10 -31.60 20.76
C ILE A 32 -17.30 -30.66 20.59
N ASN A 33 -18.30 -30.76 21.48
CA ASN A 33 -19.48 -29.88 21.43
C ASN A 33 -19.14 -28.41 21.75
N ALA A 34 -18.05 -28.16 22.46
CA ALA A 34 -17.61 -26.82 22.85
C ALA A 34 -16.89 -26.06 21.72
N ILE A 35 -16.38 -26.75 20.68
CA ILE A 35 -15.68 -26.13 19.55
C ILE A 35 -16.55 -25.05 18.88
N GLY A 36 -17.83 -25.35 18.66
CA GLY A 36 -18.78 -24.38 18.12
C GLY A 36 -18.44 -23.92 16.70
N GLU A 37 -18.31 -22.61 16.50
CA GLU A 37 -17.94 -22.01 15.22
C GLU A 37 -16.42 -22.06 15.03
N VAL A 38 -15.98 -22.62 13.90
CA VAL A 38 -14.54 -22.80 13.62
C VAL A 38 -13.99 -21.53 12.98
N THR A 39 -12.93 -21.01 13.58
CA THR A 39 -12.10 -19.90 13.09
C THR A 39 -10.62 -20.25 13.27
N ILE A 40 -9.69 -19.42 12.79
CA ILE A 40 -8.25 -19.61 13.07
C ILE A 40 -7.97 -19.69 14.58
N ASP A 41 -8.69 -18.92 15.40
CA ASP A 41 -8.51 -18.90 16.85
C ASP A 41 -9.00 -20.21 17.52
N SER A 42 -9.66 -21.11 16.79
CA SER A 42 -10.15 -22.41 17.30
C SER A 42 -9.10 -23.52 17.28
N GLU A 43 -7.87 -23.23 16.83
CA GLU A 43 -6.79 -24.21 16.69
C GLU A 43 -6.53 -24.97 17.99
N ASP A 44 -6.37 -24.26 19.11
CA ASP A 44 -6.05 -24.85 20.41
C ASP A 44 -7.20 -25.74 20.94
N GLU A 45 -8.45 -25.32 20.78
CA GLU A 45 -9.62 -26.12 21.18
C GLU A 45 -9.74 -27.40 20.35
N ILE A 46 -9.55 -27.31 19.03
CA ILE A 46 -9.61 -28.46 18.12
C ILE A 46 -8.45 -29.42 18.40
N ALA A 47 -7.24 -28.91 18.57
CA ALA A 47 -6.06 -29.70 18.94
C ALA A 47 -6.27 -30.43 20.28
N SER A 48 -6.80 -29.74 21.29
CA SER A 48 -7.13 -30.33 22.59
C SER A 48 -8.18 -31.44 22.47
N ALA A 49 -9.22 -31.25 21.65
CA ALA A 49 -10.24 -32.27 21.40
C ALA A 49 -9.66 -33.49 20.65
N ASN A 50 -8.78 -33.27 19.67
CA ASN A 50 -8.05 -34.33 18.98
C ASN A 50 -7.19 -35.15 19.93
N ASP A 51 -6.40 -34.50 20.80
CA ASP A 51 -5.54 -35.18 21.78
C ASP A 51 -6.34 -35.98 22.81
N ALA A 52 -7.44 -35.40 23.30
CA ALA A 52 -8.33 -36.07 24.25
C ALA A 52 -9.00 -37.30 23.61
N TYR A 53 -9.48 -37.19 22.37
CA TYR A 53 -10.01 -38.32 21.61
C TYR A 53 -8.93 -39.38 21.33
N ALA A 54 -7.73 -38.97 20.92
CA ALA A 54 -6.61 -39.87 20.61
C ALA A 54 -6.21 -40.72 21.83
N SER A 55 -6.31 -40.14 23.03
CA SER A 55 -6.00 -40.77 24.33
C SER A 55 -7.04 -41.80 24.80
N LEU A 56 -8.20 -41.89 24.14
CA LEU A 56 -9.22 -42.90 24.41
C LEU A 56 -8.79 -44.29 23.89
N THR A 57 -9.24 -45.34 24.58
CA THR A 57 -9.12 -46.72 24.07
C THR A 57 -10.07 -46.96 22.89
N ASP A 58 -9.82 -47.98 22.08
CA ASP A 58 -10.66 -48.33 20.93
C ASP A 58 -12.12 -48.63 21.30
N GLU A 59 -12.38 -49.12 22.51
CA GLU A 59 -13.74 -49.35 23.01
C GLU A 59 -14.43 -48.04 23.42
N GLN A 60 -13.66 -47.10 23.99
CA GLN A 60 -14.16 -45.78 24.35
C GLN A 60 -14.44 -44.91 23.12
N LYS A 61 -13.58 -44.93 22.10
CA LYS A 61 -13.76 -44.17 20.85
C LYS A 61 -15.09 -44.48 20.15
N LYS A 62 -15.56 -45.73 20.22
CA LYS A 62 -16.86 -46.16 19.64
C LYS A 62 -18.07 -45.52 20.30
N ASN A 63 -17.90 -44.98 21.52
CA ASN A 63 -18.98 -44.34 22.27
C ASN A 63 -18.97 -42.80 22.13
N VAL A 64 -18.04 -42.23 21.36
CA VAL A 64 -18.02 -40.79 21.04
C VAL A 64 -18.87 -40.57 19.78
N GLU A 65 -20.17 -40.41 19.96
CA GLU A 65 -21.14 -40.35 18.86
C GLU A 65 -20.99 -39.09 17.98
N ASN A 66 -20.40 -38.02 18.53
CA ASN A 66 -20.19 -36.74 17.84
C ASN A 66 -18.79 -36.60 17.21
N TYR A 67 -18.03 -37.69 17.07
CA TYR A 67 -16.68 -37.63 16.47
C TYR A 67 -16.66 -37.01 15.06
N GLY A 68 -17.72 -37.20 14.27
CA GLY A 68 -17.84 -36.56 12.95
C GLY A 68 -17.80 -35.03 13.00
N LEU A 69 -18.26 -34.40 14.09
CA LEU A 69 -18.12 -32.95 14.28
C LEU A 69 -16.67 -32.52 14.48
N LEU A 70 -15.83 -33.38 15.09
CA LEU A 70 -14.40 -33.12 15.21
C LEU A 70 -13.71 -33.25 13.85
N GLU A 71 -14.08 -34.24 13.03
CA GLU A 71 -13.56 -34.38 11.65
C GLU A 71 -13.92 -33.16 10.80
N GLU A 72 -15.20 -32.76 10.81
CA GLU A 72 -15.69 -31.58 10.10
C GLU A 72 -15.00 -30.29 10.61
N ALA A 73 -14.71 -30.18 11.91
CA ALA A 73 -14.02 -29.02 12.47
C ALA A 73 -12.55 -28.94 12.01
N ASN A 74 -11.84 -30.07 11.95
CA ASN A 74 -10.47 -30.12 11.43
C ASN A 74 -10.42 -29.73 9.95
N GLU A 75 -11.35 -30.26 9.13
CA GLU A 75 -11.45 -29.94 7.70
C GLU A 75 -11.75 -28.44 7.50
N ALA A 76 -12.69 -27.90 8.27
CA ALA A 76 -13.03 -26.48 8.23
C ALA A 76 -11.84 -25.59 8.61
N LEU A 77 -11.11 -25.92 9.68
CA LEU A 77 -9.94 -25.16 10.12
C LEU A 77 -8.84 -25.16 9.05
N SER A 78 -8.54 -26.34 8.49
CA SER A 78 -7.56 -26.53 7.41
C SER A 78 -7.91 -25.70 6.17
N GLN A 79 -9.19 -25.73 5.76
CA GLN A 79 -9.67 -24.91 4.64
C GLN A 79 -9.54 -23.41 4.91
N ILE A 80 -9.94 -22.93 6.09
CA ILE A 80 -9.82 -21.51 6.46
C ILE A 80 -8.35 -21.10 6.48
N ALA A 81 -7.46 -21.90 7.08
CA ALA A 81 -6.03 -21.64 7.12
C ALA A 81 -5.41 -21.56 5.72
N TYR A 82 -5.77 -22.46 4.81
CA TYR A 82 -5.36 -22.42 3.40
C TYR A 82 -5.81 -21.12 2.70
N GLU A 83 -7.08 -20.74 2.87
CA GLU A 83 -7.63 -19.54 2.24
C GLU A 83 -6.95 -18.27 2.76
N GLU A 84 -6.73 -18.16 4.07
CA GLU A 84 -6.03 -17.02 4.67
C GLU A 84 -4.54 -16.98 4.30
N LEU A 85 -3.88 -18.14 4.23
CA LEU A 85 -2.47 -18.23 3.81
C LEU A 85 -2.28 -17.79 2.36
N THR A 86 -3.20 -18.20 1.48
CA THR A 86 -3.21 -17.76 0.08
C THR A 86 -3.39 -16.26 -0.03
N LYS A 87 -4.35 -15.67 0.71
CA LYS A 87 -4.54 -14.21 0.75
C LYS A 87 -3.32 -13.49 1.32
N ALA A 88 -2.68 -14.05 2.34
CA ALA A 88 -1.48 -13.47 2.92
C ALA A 88 -0.33 -13.41 1.90
N LEU A 89 -0.17 -14.43 1.05
CA LEU A 89 0.78 -14.42 -0.07
C LEU A 89 0.43 -13.37 -1.13
N GLU A 90 -0.86 -13.21 -1.48
CA GLU A 90 -1.30 -12.15 -2.39
C GLU A 90 -0.95 -10.76 -1.83
N VAL A 91 -1.20 -10.52 -0.55
CA VAL A 91 -0.81 -9.28 0.14
C VAL A 91 0.71 -9.08 0.12
N THR A 92 1.49 -10.14 0.32
CA THR A 92 2.96 -10.06 0.22
C THR A 92 3.39 -9.55 -1.15
N GLU A 93 2.81 -10.06 -2.24
CA GLU A 93 3.13 -9.62 -3.61
C GLU A 93 2.68 -8.17 -3.87
N GLU A 94 1.53 -7.75 -3.32
CA GLU A 94 1.09 -6.35 -3.37
C GLU A 94 2.10 -5.43 -2.66
N LEU A 95 2.56 -5.79 -1.46
CA LEU A 95 3.58 -5.02 -0.73
C LEU A 95 4.91 -4.97 -1.49
N ARG A 96 5.33 -6.07 -2.14
CA ARG A 96 6.56 -6.12 -2.97
C ARG A 96 6.50 -5.17 -4.17
N SER A 97 5.32 -4.81 -4.64
CA SER A 97 5.15 -3.87 -5.77
C SER A 97 5.42 -2.41 -5.40
N ASN A 98 5.53 -2.10 -4.10
CA ASN A 98 5.88 -0.77 -3.62
C ASN A 98 7.33 -0.40 -3.99
N TYR A 99 7.57 0.83 -4.43
CA TYR A 99 8.91 1.31 -4.81
C TYR A 99 9.92 1.17 -3.67
N TYR A 100 9.49 1.37 -2.42
CA TYR A 100 10.39 1.30 -1.27
C TYR A 100 10.77 -0.13 -0.87
N ALA A 101 10.12 -1.15 -1.45
CA ALA A 101 10.47 -2.56 -1.25
C ALA A 101 11.96 -2.84 -1.52
N GLN A 102 12.56 -2.14 -2.48
CA GLN A 102 13.98 -2.27 -2.83
C GLN A 102 14.95 -1.93 -1.68
N TYR A 103 14.47 -1.26 -0.64
CA TYR A 103 15.28 -0.86 0.53
C TYR A 103 15.05 -1.75 1.75
N TYR A 104 14.18 -2.76 1.66
CA TYR A 104 13.90 -3.68 2.74
C TYR A 104 14.79 -4.93 2.66
N ASP A 105 15.18 -5.49 3.80
CA ASP A 105 15.86 -6.79 3.83
C ASP A 105 14.83 -7.91 3.71
N MET A 106 14.67 -8.42 2.49
CA MET A 106 13.64 -9.40 2.15
C MET A 106 13.92 -10.80 2.68
N LYS A 107 15.08 -11.06 3.30
CA LYS A 107 15.54 -12.42 3.61
C LYS A 107 14.58 -13.24 4.48
N ASP A 108 13.94 -12.60 5.47
CA ASP A 108 13.04 -13.29 6.39
C ASP A 108 11.62 -13.41 5.81
N LEU A 109 11.13 -12.36 5.14
CA LEU A 109 9.89 -12.40 4.35
C LEU A 109 9.94 -13.45 3.22
N ASP A 110 11.05 -13.55 2.49
CA ASP A 110 11.27 -14.56 1.44
C ASP A 110 11.20 -15.97 2.02
N ARG A 111 11.82 -16.20 3.17
CA ARG A 111 11.76 -17.50 3.85
C ARG A 111 10.34 -17.84 4.30
N ALA A 112 9.61 -16.88 4.86
CA ALA A 112 8.22 -17.08 5.26
C ALA A 112 7.33 -17.37 4.04
N SER A 113 7.52 -16.62 2.95
CA SER A 113 6.79 -16.81 1.69
C SER A 113 7.06 -18.20 1.08
N GLU A 114 8.33 -18.62 1.04
CA GLU A 114 8.74 -19.95 0.57
C GLU A 114 8.16 -21.08 1.43
N ALA A 115 8.15 -20.92 2.76
CA ALA A 115 7.56 -21.89 3.68
C ALA A 115 6.05 -22.02 3.47
N ALA A 116 5.34 -20.90 3.36
CA ALA A 116 3.91 -20.84 3.06
C ALA A 116 3.56 -21.53 1.73
N GLN A 117 4.28 -21.18 0.66
CA GLN A 117 4.07 -21.81 -0.65
C GLN A 117 4.37 -23.31 -0.62
N SER A 118 5.45 -23.72 0.08
CA SER A 118 5.79 -25.14 0.24
C SER A 118 4.73 -25.90 1.04
N ALA A 119 4.09 -25.28 2.04
CA ALA A 119 3.00 -25.88 2.79
C ALA A 119 1.80 -26.14 1.86
N ILE A 120 1.40 -25.12 1.09
CA ILE A 120 0.31 -25.18 0.10
C ILE A 120 0.59 -26.25 -0.98
N ASP A 121 1.75 -26.18 -1.64
CA ASP A 121 2.11 -27.08 -2.74
C ASP A 121 2.21 -28.54 -2.27
N GLY A 122 2.63 -28.75 -1.02
CA GLY A 122 2.71 -30.06 -0.39
C GLY A 122 1.39 -30.56 0.20
N SER A 123 0.34 -29.72 0.23
CA SER A 123 -0.91 -29.98 0.95
C SER A 123 -0.68 -30.39 2.41
N ARG A 124 0.26 -29.71 3.08
CA ARG A 124 0.67 -29.99 4.47
C ARG A 124 -0.20 -29.18 5.41
N GLU A 125 -1.41 -29.67 5.61
CA GLU A 125 -2.46 -28.99 6.38
C GLU A 125 -2.06 -28.66 7.82
N ASP A 126 -1.21 -29.49 8.41
CA ASP A 126 -0.61 -29.31 9.74
C ASP A 126 0.40 -28.15 9.79
N GLU A 127 0.87 -27.65 8.65
CA GLU A 127 1.81 -26.52 8.57
C GLU A 127 1.12 -25.19 8.22
N TYR A 128 -0.16 -25.19 7.84
CA TYR A 128 -0.81 -23.97 7.31
C TYR A 128 -0.90 -22.83 8.33
N ILE A 129 -1.25 -23.13 9.58
CA ILE A 129 -1.43 -22.08 10.60
C ILE A 129 -0.08 -21.49 11.03
N ASP A 130 0.92 -22.34 11.29
CA ASP A 130 2.29 -21.90 11.60
C ASP A 130 2.88 -21.03 10.48
N ALA A 131 2.68 -21.43 9.22
CA ALA A 131 3.13 -20.67 8.07
C ALA A 131 2.36 -19.35 7.93
N LEU A 132 1.06 -19.34 8.20
CA LEU A 132 0.21 -18.16 8.18
C LEU A 132 0.64 -17.15 9.24
N ASP A 133 0.82 -17.56 10.49
CA ASP A 133 1.25 -16.67 11.58
C ASP A 133 2.61 -16.03 11.27
N THR A 134 3.57 -16.85 10.82
CA THR A 134 4.89 -16.37 10.42
C THR A 134 4.80 -15.36 9.28
N LEU A 135 4.06 -15.66 8.20
CA LEU A 135 3.94 -14.78 7.05
C LEU A 135 3.20 -13.47 7.38
N LEU A 136 2.16 -13.53 8.21
CA LEU A 136 1.44 -12.33 8.67
C LEU A 136 2.35 -11.42 9.49
N GLY A 137 3.17 -11.97 10.39
CA GLY A 137 4.15 -11.20 11.16
C GLY A 137 5.18 -10.51 10.28
N GLU A 138 5.72 -11.22 9.28
CA GLU A 138 6.67 -10.62 8.32
C GLU A 138 5.99 -9.57 7.41
N ASN A 139 4.75 -9.81 6.97
CA ASN A 139 3.97 -8.82 6.22
C ASN A 139 3.72 -7.54 7.05
N GLU A 140 3.37 -7.65 8.32
CA GLU A 140 3.16 -6.50 9.21
C GLU A 140 4.45 -5.69 9.40
N ALA A 141 5.58 -6.37 9.59
CA ALA A 141 6.88 -5.73 9.71
C ALA A 141 7.28 -5.01 8.41
N PHE A 142 7.00 -5.62 7.26
CA PHE A 142 7.28 -5.05 5.96
C PHE A 142 6.37 -3.86 5.63
N GLU A 143 5.06 -3.98 5.85
CA GLU A 143 4.07 -2.91 5.70
C GLU A 143 4.46 -1.69 6.56
N SER A 144 4.80 -1.92 7.84
CA SER A 144 5.27 -0.84 8.73
C SER A 144 6.53 -0.14 8.23
N PHE A 145 7.44 -0.89 7.61
CA PHE A 145 8.63 -0.31 6.97
C PHE A 145 8.23 0.57 5.77
N LEU A 146 7.37 0.08 4.88
CA LEU A 146 6.90 0.82 3.71
C LEU A 146 6.20 2.11 4.14
N ASP A 147 5.27 2.02 5.09
CA ASP A 147 4.57 3.18 5.68
C ASP A 147 5.55 4.22 6.23
N SER A 148 6.62 3.79 6.89
CA SER A 148 7.64 4.70 7.42
C SER A 148 8.40 5.43 6.31
N LYS A 149 8.67 4.76 5.18
CA LYS A 149 9.36 5.35 4.03
C LYS A 149 8.46 6.31 3.28
N GLU A 150 7.21 5.91 3.04
CA GLU A 150 6.19 6.79 2.48
C GLU A 150 5.98 8.02 3.36
N ALA A 151 5.95 7.85 4.68
CA ALA A 151 5.77 8.96 5.61
C ALA A 151 6.89 10.00 5.56
N ALA A 152 8.11 9.58 5.24
CA ALA A 152 9.27 10.45 5.13
C ALA A 152 9.34 11.23 3.80
N SER A 153 8.65 10.75 2.76
CA SER A 153 8.59 11.38 1.44
C SER A 153 7.53 12.48 1.39
N TYR A 154 7.77 13.51 0.60
CA TYR A 154 6.78 14.54 0.28
C TYR A 154 5.83 14.07 -0.84
N SER A 155 6.34 13.29 -1.80
CA SER A 155 5.57 12.69 -2.88
C SER A 155 5.06 11.29 -2.51
N ARG A 156 3.92 10.90 -3.09
CA ARG A 156 3.39 9.53 -3.04
C ARG A 156 3.69 8.77 -4.32
N GLN A 157 3.83 7.46 -4.19
CA GLN A 157 3.78 6.56 -5.34
C GLN A 157 2.38 6.61 -5.98
N THR A 158 2.34 6.60 -7.32
CA THR A 158 1.12 6.68 -8.13
C THR A 158 0.85 5.39 -8.89
N ASN A 159 1.89 4.63 -9.24
CA ASN A 159 1.78 3.32 -9.90
C ASN A 159 3.01 2.43 -9.56
N SER A 160 2.98 1.16 -9.95
CA SER A 160 4.08 0.19 -9.78
C SER A 160 4.90 -0.05 -11.06
N GLY A 161 4.78 0.84 -12.05
CA GLY A 161 5.47 0.74 -13.33
C GLY A 161 6.91 1.27 -13.31
N GLU A 162 7.46 1.49 -14.50
CA GLU A 162 8.82 2.04 -14.69
C GLU A 162 9.00 3.43 -14.05
N TYR A 163 7.92 4.22 -13.98
CA TYR A 163 7.90 5.57 -13.43
C TYR A 163 6.90 5.67 -12.26
N PRO A 164 7.26 5.13 -11.08
CA PRO A 164 6.33 4.93 -9.98
C PRO A 164 5.81 6.22 -9.32
N PHE A 165 6.47 7.35 -9.56
CA PHE A 165 6.07 8.69 -9.11
C PHE A 165 5.67 9.59 -10.28
N ALA A 166 5.40 9.01 -11.47
CA ALA A 166 4.89 9.79 -12.58
C ALA A 166 3.45 10.20 -12.32
N LEU A 167 3.13 11.43 -12.71
CA LEU A 167 1.76 11.86 -12.79
C LEU A 167 1.09 11.16 -13.97
N GLU A 168 -0.04 10.51 -13.73
CA GLU A 168 -0.84 9.93 -14.80
C GLU A 168 -1.25 11.03 -15.80
N GLU A 169 -1.14 10.78 -17.10
CA GLU A 169 -1.36 11.81 -18.13
C GLU A 169 -2.77 12.43 -18.02
N SER A 170 -3.77 11.61 -17.67
CA SER A 170 -5.15 12.05 -17.47
C SER A 170 -5.40 12.79 -16.15
N ALA A 171 -4.42 12.84 -15.23
CA ALA A 171 -4.59 13.50 -13.94
C ALA A 171 -4.42 15.02 -14.03
N LEU A 172 -3.71 15.53 -15.06
CA LEU A 172 -3.59 16.97 -15.26
C LEU A 172 -4.85 17.54 -15.91
N PRO A 173 -5.35 18.67 -15.41
CA PRO A 173 -6.38 19.42 -16.12
C PRO A 173 -5.84 19.99 -17.45
N ASP A 174 -6.76 20.27 -18.37
CA ASP A 174 -6.50 20.91 -19.67
C ASP A 174 -5.78 22.26 -19.57
N GLU A 175 -5.99 22.95 -18.44
CA GLU A 175 -5.38 24.21 -18.06
C GLU A 175 -4.96 24.13 -16.59
N TRP A 176 -3.78 24.65 -16.28
CA TRP A 176 -3.15 24.54 -14.98
C TRP A 176 -3.28 25.84 -14.22
N SER A 177 -3.38 25.77 -12.89
CA SER A 177 -3.33 26.93 -12.03
C SER A 177 -2.61 26.54 -10.75
N PHE A 178 -1.41 27.05 -10.56
CA PHE A 178 -0.49 26.65 -9.49
C PHE A 178 -0.03 27.86 -8.68
N GLU A 179 -0.26 27.87 -7.37
CA GLU A 179 0.26 28.91 -6.46
C GLU A 179 1.20 28.29 -5.43
N PRO A 180 2.23 29.02 -4.96
CA PRO A 180 3.18 28.44 -4.03
C PRO A 180 2.49 28.09 -2.71
N VAL A 181 2.78 26.90 -2.19
CA VAL A 181 2.21 26.42 -0.92
C VAL A 181 2.60 27.34 0.24
N THR A 182 3.77 27.97 0.15
CA THR A 182 4.24 28.97 1.12
C THR A 182 4.47 30.31 0.46
N MET A 183 4.22 31.38 1.20
CA MET A 183 4.52 32.74 0.74
C MET A 183 6.02 32.87 0.42
N GLN A 184 6.31 33.25 -0.82
CA GLN A 184 7.68 33.45 -1.31
C GLN A 184 8.05 34.93 -1.41
N THR A 185 9.33 35.20 -1.65
CA THR A 185 9.83 36.53 -2.03
C THR A 185 9.30 36.94 -3.41
N SER A 186 9.36 38.24 -3.74
CA SER A 186 8.88 38.77 -5.02
C SER A 186 9.68 38.30 -6.25
N SER A 187 10.82 37.62 -6.05
CA SER A 187 11.61 36.97 -7.10
C SER A 187 11.00 35.64 -7.58
N HIS A 188 10.08 35.06 -6.81
CA HIS A 188 9.42 33.81 -7.16
C HIS A 188 8.12 34.04 -7.92
N PRO A 189 7.70 33.09 -8.77
CA PRO A 189 6.35 33.06 -9.30
C PRO A 189 5.34 33.08 -8.14
N THR A 190 4.39 34.01 -8.18
CA THR A 190 3.22 34.00 -7.29
C THR A 190 2.11 33.11 -7.86
N TRP A 191 2.12 32.89 -9.17
CA TRP A 191 1.15 32.08 -9.87
C TRP A 191 1.74 31.55 -11.17
N VAL A 192 1.54 30.25 -11.43
CA VAL A 192 1.89 29.60 -12.69
C VAL A 192 0.62 29.04 -13.31
N ILE A 193 0.24 29.58 -14.46
CA ILE A 193 -1.00 29.22 -15.15
C ILE A 193 -0.66 28.73 -16.55
N SER A 194 -1.36 27.69 -17.00
CA SER A 194 -1.41 27.34 -18.42
C SER A 194 -2.76 27.73 -19.02
N SER A 195 -2.76 28.19 -20.26
CA SER A 195 -3.96 28.62 -20.97
C SER A 195 -3.82 28.37 -22.47
N ARG A 196 -4.94 28.32 -23.19
CA ARG A 196 -4.95 28.30 -24.66
C ARG A 196 -5.77 29.45 -25.22
N ASP A 197 -5.24 30.11 -26.26
CA ASP A 197 -5.94 31.21 -26.93
C ASP A 197 -7.12 30.70 -27.78
N ALA A 198 -7.01 29.49 -28.31
CA ALA A 198 -8.01 28.83 -29.13
C ALA A 198 -7.87 27.30 -29.06
N THR A 199 -8.91 26.57 -29.46
CA THR A 199 -8.95 25.09 -29.40
C THR A 199 -7.96 24.42 -30.35
N ASP A 200 -7.49 25.13 -31.37
CA ASP A 200 -6.55 24.67 -32.39
C ASP A 200 -5.11 25.16 -32.17
N LEU A 201 -4.87 25.95 -31.13
CA LEU A 201 -3.55 26.45 -30.75
C LEU A 201 -2.99 25.64 -29.56
N PRO A 202 -1.67 25.46 -29.48
CA PRO A 202 -1.05 24.83 -28.32
C PRO A 202 -1.25 25.69 -27.06
N PRO A 203 -1.31 25.08 -25.87
CA PRO A 203 -1.31 25.84 -24.63
C PRO A 203 0.05 26.51 -24.41
N TYR A 204 0.03 27.66 -23.74
CA TYR A 204 1.21 28.32 -23.20
C TYR A 204 1.12 28.39 -21.68
N VAL A 205 2.25 28.68 -21.04
CA VAL A 205 2.38 28.85 -19.59
C VAL A 205 2.87 30.26 -19.29
N ASN A 206 2.35 30.87 -18.23
CA ASN A 206 2.84 32.12 -17.69
C ASN A 206 3.32 31.93 -16.25
N PHE A 207 4.50 32.48 -15.97
CA PHE A 207 5.00 32.69 -14.62
C PHE A 207 4.71 34.14 -14.24
N PHE A 208 3.80 34.37 -13.29
CA PHE A 208 3.53 35.70 -12.76
C PHE A 208 4.55 36.02 -11.66
N ILE A 209 5.49 36.92 -11.96
CA ILE A 209 6.57 37.34 -11.05
C ILE A 209 6.54 38.86 -10.98
N ASP A 210 6.43 39.42 -9.76
CA ASP A 210 6.37 40.86 -9.50
C ASP A 210 5.37 41.64 -10.40
N GLY A 211 4.21 41.02 -10.66
CA GLY A 211 3.15 41.61 -11.48
C GLY A 211 3.39 41.60 -13.00
N SER A 212 4.40 40.89 -13.50
CA SER A 212 4.65 40.67 -14.93
C SER A 212 4.71 39.18 -15.26
N SER A 213 4.51 38.85 -16.54
CA SER A 213 4.68 37.51 -17.08
C SER A 213 5.12 37.53 -18.55
N ARG A 214 5.60 36.39 -19.03
CA ARG A 214 5.84 36.09 -20.44
C ARG A 214 5.31 34.70 -20.76
N ASN A 215 5.11 34.44 -22.06
CA ASN A 215 4.66 33.15 -22.56
C ASN A 215 5.83 32.17 -22.63
N TYR A 216 5.61 30.98 -22.08
CA TYR A 216 6.49 29.83 -22.24
C TYR A 216 5.67 28.71 -22.86
N THR A 217 6.31 27.89 -23.68
CA THR A 217 5.80 26.55 -24.01
C THR A 217 6.33 25.55 -22.99
N TYR A 218 5.77 24.35 -22.98
CA TYR A 218 6.26 23.28 -22.11
C TYR A 218 6.25 21.93 -22.81
N GLU A 219 7.15 21.05 -22.37
CA GLU A 219 7.16 19.63 -22.70
C GLU A 219 7.15 18.83 -21.41
N ILE A 220 6.28 17.82 -21.31
CA ILE A 220 6.25 16.88 -20.19
C ILE A 220 6.90 15.58 -20.63
N VAL A 221 7.89 15.12 -19.86
CA VAL A 221 8.57 13.86 -20.09
C VAL A 221 8.71 13.09 -18.79
N ASN A 222 8.63 11.76 -18.86
CA ASN A 222 9.01 10.92 -17.73
C ASN A 222 10.53 10.68 -17.76
N VAL A 223 11.16 10.84 -16.60
CA VAL A 223 12.59 10.61 -16.36
C VAL A 223 12.78 9.52 -15.31
N PRO A 224 13.97 8.89 -15.20
CA PRO A 224 14.28 7.97 -14.11
C PRO A 224 13.98 8.60 -12.74
N THR A 225 13.57 7.77 -11.78
CA THR A 225 13.18 8.25 -10.44
C THR A 225 14.29 9.10 -9.85
N THR A 226 13.99 10.38 -9.68
CA THR A 226 14.91 11.39 -9.21
C THR A 226 14.48 11.84 -7.82
N GLU A 227 15.44 11.96 -6.91
CA GLU A 227 15.21 12.53 -5.60
C GLU A 227 15.48 14.04 -5.64
N ILE A 228 14.50 14.83 -5.21
CA ILE A 228 14.63 16.28 -5.06
C ILE A 228 14.37 16.69 -3.61
N THR A 229 14.96 17.79 -3.17
CA THR A 229 14.64 18.39 -1.87
C THR A 229 13.53 19.42 -2.05
N VAL A 230 12.41 19.26 -1.34
CA VAL A 230 11.27 20.18 -1.32
C VAL A 230 11.17 20.86 0.04
N VAL A 231 10.86 22.16 0.05
CA VAL A 231 10.61 22.93 1.29
C VAL A 231 9.18 23.47 1.26
N GLY A 232 8.27 22.81 1.98
CA GLY A 232 6.85 23.18 2.10
C GLY A 232 6.54 24.10 3.29
N GLU A 233 5.29 24.05 3.80
CA GLU A 233 4.76 24.92 4.88
C GLU A 233 5.59 24.95 6.16
N ASN A 234 6.12 23.80 6.55
CA ASN A 234 6.85 23.66 7.80
C ASN A 234 8.29 24.21 7.72
N GLY A 235 8.71 24.71 6.56
CA GLY A 235 10.07 25.22 6.31
C GLY A 235 11.19 24.17 6.46
N THR A 236 10.81 22.92 6.70
CA THR A 236 11.75 21.80 6.88
C THR A 236 11.97 21.12 5.54
N PRO A 237 13.22 20.94 5.11
CA PRO A 237 13.52 20.18 3.90
C PRO A 237 13.02 18.74 3.99
N GLN A 238 12.33 18.28 2.96
CA GLN A 238 11.86 16.89 2.80
C GLN A 238 12.27 16.36 1.44
N SER A 239 12.52 15.06 1.37
CA SER A 239 12.77 14.38 0.09
C SER A 239 11.45 14.21 -0.66
N ALA A 240 11.47 14.39 -1.98
CA ALA A 240 10.41 13.98 -2.89
C ALA A 240 11.03 13.15 -4.02
N LEU A 241 10.42 12.00 -4.31
CA LEU A 241 10.74 11.20 -5.47
C LEU A 241 9.84 11.62 -6.63
N VAL A 242 10.43 11.88 -7.79
CA VAL A 242 9.74 12.42 -8.96
C VAL A 242 10.14 11.68 -10.24
N ASN A 243 9.19 11.53 -11.15
CA ASN A 243 9.45 11.05 -12.51
C ASN A 243 8.97 12.01 -13.59
N THR A 244 7.92 12.80 -13.35
CA THR A 244 7.37 13.67 -14.39
C THR A 244 8.08 15.02 -14.38
N GLN A 245 9.00 15.20 -15.32
CA GLN A 245 9.72 16.47 -15.53
C GLN A 245 8.94 17.35 -16.50
N VAL A 246 8.90 18.65 -16.22
CA VAL A 246 8.37 19.68 -17.10
C VAL A 246 9.52 20.58 -17.55
N ASN A 247 9.69 20.68 -18.87
CA ASN A 247 10.68 21.55 -19.50
C ASN A 247 9.98 22.75 -20.09
N PHE A 248 10.20 23.93 -19.52
CA PHE A 248 9.66 25.18 -20.07
C PHE A 248 10.63 25.77 -21.09
N THR A 249 10.09 26.39 -22.14
CA THR A 249 10.87 27.09 -23.17
C THR A 249 10.22 28.45 -23.47
N ALA A 250 11.01 29.53 -23.42
CA ALA A 250 10.51 30.86 -23.71
C ALA A 250 9.91 30.95 -25.12
N ASP A 251 8.68 31.48 -25.22
CA ASP A 251 7.97 31.71 -26.47
C ASP A 251 7.92 33.21 -26.80
N PHE A 252 9.08 33.86 -26.71
CA PHE A 252 9.26 35.28 -27.00
C PHE A 252 10.71 35.60 -27.36
N ASP A 253 10.88 36.68 -28.12
CA ASP A 253 12.21 37.22 -28.40
C ASP A 253 12.73 37.99 -27.16
N GLN A 254 13.72 37.42 -26.47
CA GLN A 254 14.37 38.04 -25.31
C GLN A 254 14.96 39.43 -25.61
N SER A 255 15.37 39.70 -26.85
CA SER A 255 15.92 41.01 -27.23
C SER A 255 14.86 42.11 -27.28
N VAL A 256 13.59 41.73 -27.46
CA VAL A 256 12.44 42.64 -27.57
C VAL A 256 11.64 42.67 -26.26
N ASN A 257 11.40 41.50 -25.67
CA ASN A 257 10.52 41.31 -24.52
C ASN A 257 11.30 40.73 -23.33
N GLN A 258 12.29 41.47 -22.83
CA GLN A 258 13.16 41.00 -21.75
C GLN A 258 12.38 40.44 -20.56
N ASP A 259 12.76 39.23 -20.17
CA ASP A 259 12.41 38.60 -18.90
C ASP A 259 13.71 38.29 -18.14
N PRO A 260 13.96 38.93 -16.98
CA PRO A 260 15.17 38.67 -16.20
C PRO A 260 15.19 37.25 -15.61
N ASN A 261 14.03 36.58 -15.52
CA ASN A 261 13.90 35.24 -14.94
C ASN A 261 13.90 34.13 -16.00
N LYS A 262 14.15 34.44 -17.28
CA LYS A 262 14.12 33.43 -18.37
C LYS A 262 14.93 32.18 -18.05
N GLU A 263 16.19 32.36 -17.66
CA GLU A 263 17.08 31.23 -17.35
C GLU A 263 16.59 30.45 -16.12
N LEU A 264 15.92 31.10 -15.18
CA LEU A 264 15.35 30.46 -13.99
C LEU A 264 14.08 29.67 -14.31
N ASN A 265 13.24 30.19 -15.21
CA ASN A 265 11.98 29.58 -15.63
C ASN A 265 12.20 28.34 -16.52
N GLU A 266 13.28 28.32 -17.32
CA GLU A 266 13.64 27.19 -18.20
C GLU A 266 14.41 26.06 -17.50
N ARG A 267 14.64 26.17 -16.19
CA ARG A 267 15.21 25.07 -15.39
C ARG A 267 14.22 23.91 -15.32
N PRO A 268 14.69 22.66 -15.15
CA PRO A 268 13.81 21.53 -14.92
C PRO A 268 12.87 21.78 -13.75
N ALA A 269 11.59 21.57 -13.99
CA ALA A 269 10.56 21.51 -12.96
C ALA A 269 9.99 20.10 -12.90
N TYR A 270 9.26 19.79 -11.82
CA TYR A 270 8.66 18.46 -11.67
C TYR A 270 7.20 18.55 -11.28
N LEU A 271 6.40 17.68 -11.87
CA LEU A 271 5.04 17.41 -11.45
C LEU A 271 5.01 16.09 -10.67
N PHE A 272 4.31 16.06 -9.55
CA PHE A 272 4.08 14.83 -8.80
C PHE A 272 2.84 14.96 -7.94
N VAL A 273 2.40 13.85 -7.35
CA VAL A 273 1.30 13.82 -6.39
C VAL A 273 1.87 13.83 -4.97
N SER A 274 1.42 14.76 -4.13
CA SER A 274 1.78 14.78 -2.71
C SER A 274 1.09 13.66 -1.95
N ARG A 275 1.55 13.36 -0.73
CA ARG A 275 0.88 12.41 0.16
C ARG A 275 -0.58 12.73 0.47
N GLU A 276 -0.95 14.02 0.41
CA GLU A 276 -2.32 14.48 0.63
C GLU A 276 -3.17 14.46 -0.65
N ASN A 277 -2.68 13.81 -1.71
CA ASN A 277 -3.34 13.64 -3.02
C ASN A 277 -3.47 14.93 -3.83
N TYR A 278 -2.61 15.91 -3.58
CA TYR A 278 -2.55 17.10 -4.39
C TYR A 278 -1.55 16.98 -5.52
N ILE A 279 -1.87 17.55 -6.67
CA ILE A 279 -0.90 17.72 -7.75
C ILE A 279 -0.02 18.93 -7.40
N ILE A 280 1.29 18.71 -7.42
CA ILE A 280 2.31 19.71 -7.09
C ILE A 280 3.18 19.96 -8.31
N LEU A 281 3.37 21.23 -8.63
CA LEU A 281 4.45 21.70 -9.50
C LEU A 281 5.61 22.16 -8.61
N ALA A 282 6.73 21.46 -8.63
CA ALA A 282 7.95 21.84 -7.95
C ALA A 282 8.84 22.66 -8.88
N LEU A 283 9.10 23.91 -8.51
CA LEU A 283 10.04 24.80 -9.20
C LEU A 283 11.30 24.96 -8.36
N GLN A 284 12.48 24.89 -8.97
CA GLN A 284 13.71 25.16 -8.24
C GLN A 284 13.70 26.59 -7.69
N ASN A 285 14.15 26.76 -6.45
CA ASN A 285 14.18 28.03 -5.75
C ASN A 285 14.84 29.15 -6.60
N TYR A 286 14.29 30.36 -6.51
CA TYR A 286 14.71 31.52 -7.32
C TYR A 286 15.76 32.39 -6.61
N ASP A 287 16.02 32.16 -5.33
CA ASP A 287 17.03 32.87 -4.54
C ASP A 287 18.41 32.19 -4.60
N GLY A 288 18.56 31.12 -5.41
CA GLY A 288 19.84 30.45 -5.68
C GLY A 288 20.15 29.25 -4.79
N GLU A 289 19.19 28.83 -3.96
CA GLU A 289 19.30 27.64 -3.12
C GLU A 289 18.99 26.35 -3.90
N ASP A 290 19.60 25.24 -3.49
CA ASP A 290 19.44 23.94 -4.16
C ASP A 290 18.29 23.11 -3.57
N TRP A 291 17.08 23.68 -3.62
CA TRP A 291 15.84 23.02 -3.24
C TRP A 291 14.67 23.54 -4.07
N TYR A 292 13.53 22.85 -4.02
CA TYR A 292 12.34 23.13 -4.81
C TYR A 292 11.21 23.70 -3.95
N VAL A 293 10.57 24.75 -4.46
CA VAL A 293 9.35 25.33 -3.90
C VAL A 293 8.16 24.55 -4.48
N PRO A 294 7.29 23.96 -3.65
CA PRO A 294 6.08 23.30 -4.13
C PRO A 294 4.99 24.32 -4.43
N TYR A 295 4.35 24.19 -5.59
CA TYR A 295 3.18 24.94 -6.00
C TYR A 295 1.98 23.99 -6.10
N LEU A 296 0.89 24.35 -5.44
CA LEU A 296 -0.33 23.54 -5.33
C LEU A 296 -1.29 23.85 -6.47
N SER A 297 -1.87 22.81 -7.08
CA SER A 297 -2.93 22.98 -8.08
C SER A 297 -4.21 23.52 -7.44
N TYR A 298 -4.72 24.62 -7.98
CA TYR A 298 -6.06 25.16 -7.72
C TYR A 298 -6.95 24.81 -8.91
N SER A 299 -7.55 23.62 -8.86
CA SER A 299 -8.55 23.14 -9.82
C SER A 299 -9.88 22.90 -9.11
#